data_AF-A0A6A6II66-F1
#
_entry.id   AF-A0A6A6II66-F1
#
_cell.length_a   1.000
_cell.length_b   1.000
_cell.length_c   1.000
_cell.angle_alpha   90.00
_cell.angle_beta   90.00
_cell.angle_gamma   90.00
#
_symmetry.space_group_name_H-M   'P 1'
#
loop_
_entity.id
_entity.type
_entity.pdbx_description
1 polymer ?
#
loop_
_entity_poly.entity_id
_entity_poly.type
_entity_poly.pdbx_seq_one_letter_code
_entity_poly.pdbx_strand_id
1 'polypeptide(L)'
;MAKIFRPSSGPKLKFGRQLYNSVVRATMAYRCSIWYRTTGRTALQGSLRNKLTKAQNRCLRVLAGAYRPTSIEELQKEVVTESALLYLERRATATKAKFVDTPNYHGLCRILNDICDRARVVCTVRIHSSERQRLQRVVDPSELLREDWGLIKAACDWWGLGEDRHDFRKRNVAIREYTRALATEASEDGWRAYAAEKLQQGKSRTSLYGDWGMHNLRTHDQLSRPQSIILIQMKTEQIALKDFMHRCKVSFTPRRAGLRLIDGQLAETPHCECGAPQQTVRHCLLECPRLELPRRDLLAKTGHSDMRLWLTRDGSSTQPLSEPHVPPC
;
A
#
# COMPACT_ATOMS: atom_id res chain seq x y z
N MET A 1 -6.73 15.40 -0.19
CA MET A 1 -5.32 15.11 0.16
C MET A 1 -4.32 16.12 -0.40
N ALA A 2 -4.18 16.31 -1.72
CA ALA A 2 -3.08 17.13 -2.27
C ALA A 2 -2.99 18.58 -1.74
N LYS A 3 -4.11 19.21 -1.35
CA LYS A 3 -4.11 20.54 -0.73
C LYS A 3 -3.48 20.59 0.67
N ILE A 4 -3.54 19.48 1.42
CA ILE A 4 -3.03 19.35 2.80
C ILE A 4 -1.55 18.96 2.80
N PHE A 5 -1.14 18.19 1.78
CA PHE A 5 0.19 17.59 1.69
C PHE A 5 0.99 18.27 0.58
N ARG A 6 1.65 19.39 0.89
CA ARG A 6 2.57 20.06 -0.03
C ARG A 6 3.96 19.40 0.06
N PRO A 7 4.84 19.50 -0.97
CA PRO A 7 6.19 18.92 -0.88
C PRO A 7 7.07 19.60 0.17
N SER A 8 7.01 20.93 0.25
CA SER A 8 7.82 21.75 1.17
C SER A 8 7.22 21.91 2.57
N SER A 9 5.94 21.61 2.76
CA SER A 9 5.25 21.76 4.04
C SER A 9 4.07 20.80 4.19
N GLY A 10 3.73 20.46 5.43
CA GLY A 10 2.59 19.59 5.74
C GLY A 10 2.91 18.56 6.82
N PRO A 11 1.93 17.72 7.17
CA PRO A 11 2.05 16.85 8.31
C PRO A 11 2.98 15.65 8.04
N LYS A 12 3.51 15.06 9.13
CA LYS A 12 4.39 13.89 9.11
C LYS A 12 3.76 12.70 8.37
N LEU A 13 4.60 11.83 7.81
CA LEU A 13 4.17 10.68 7.01
C LEU A 13 3.18 9.77 7.77
N LYS A 14 3.46 9.50 9.05
CA LYS A 14 2.60 8.70 9.94
C LYS A 14 1.18 9.25 10.05
N PHE A 15 1.04 10.56 10.23
CA PHE A 15 -0.28 11.22 10.26
C PHE A 15 -0.98 11.15 8.90
N GLY A 16 -0.24 11.33 7.81
CA GLY A 16 -0.80 11.20 6.47
C GLY A 16 -1.30 9.79 6.15
N ARG A 17 -0.58 8.76 6.60
CA ARG A 17 -1.04 7.38 6.56
C ARG A 17 -2.31 7.19 7.39
N GLN A 18 -2.38 7.73 8.61
CA GLN A 18 -3.59 7.65 9.43
C GLN A 18 -4.80 8.25 8.71
N LEU A 19 -4.66 9.44 8.11
CA LEU A 19 -5.73 10.09 7.34
C LEU A 19 -6.15 9.27 6.12
N TYR A 20 -5.20 8.67 5.41
CA TYR A 20 -5.51 7.74 4.33
C TYR A 20 -6.39 6.59 4.81
N ASN A 21 -6.03 6.01 5.96
CA ASN A 21 -6.69 4.82 6.51
C ASN A 21 -8.10 5.13 7.01
N SER A 22 -8.25 6.24 7.74
CA SER A 22 -9.52 6.62 8.37
C SER A 22 -10.53 7.18 7.38
N VAL A 23 -10.08 7.93 6.37
CA VAL A 23 -10.98 8.60 5.42
C VAL A 23 -11.02 7.87 4.09
N VAL A 24 -9.95 7.94 3.31
CA VAL A 24 -9.96 7.51 1.90
C VAL A 24 -10.24 6.02 1.79
N ARG A 25 -9.52 5.21 2.58
CA ARG A 25 -9.64 3.76 2.55
C ARG A 25 -11.01 3.31 3.08
N ALA A 26 -11.53 3.97 4.11
CA ALA A 26 -12.88 3.72 4.61
C ALA A 26 -13.95 4.03 3.55
N THR A 27 -13.83 5.14 2.82
CA THR A 27 -14.71 5.48 1.70
C THR A 27 -14.64 4.44 0.59
N MET A 28 -13.44 4.01 0.19
CA MET A 28 -13.26 2.97 -0.83
C MET A 28 -13.94 1.65 -0.45
N ALA A 29 -13.93 1.29 0.83
CA ALA A 29 -14.52 0.06 1.33
C ALA A 29 -15.93 0.22 1.91
N TYR A 30 -16.59 1.33 1.59
CA TYR A 30 -17.97 1.53 1.98
C TYR A 30 -18.84 0.42 1.38
N ARG A 31 -19.56 -0.29 2.24
CA ARG A 31 -20.43 -1.43 1.88
C ARG A 31 -19.75 -2.54 1.05
N CYS A 32 -18.43 -2.71 1.19
CA CYS A 32 -17.69 -3.70 0.40
C CYS A 32 -18.19 -5.14 0.60
N SER A 33 -18.77 -5.47 1.74
CA SER A 33 -19.39 -6.79 1.97
C SER A 33 -20.50 -7.15 0.99
N ILE A 34 -21.15 -6.17 0.37
CA ILE A 34 -22.27 -6.37 -0.56
C ILE A 34 -21.76 -6.58 -1.98
N TRP A 35 -20.85 -5.70 -2.44
CA TRP A 35 -20.41 -5.66 -3.84
C TRP A 35 -19.06 -6.33 -4.10
N TYR A 36 -18.22 -6.56 -3.08
CA TYR A 36 -16.92 -7.23 -3.25
C TYR A 36 -17.08 -8.75 -3.19
N ARG A 37 -16.68 -9.43 -4.25
CA ARG A 37 -16.62 -10.89 -4.35
C ARG A 37 -15.30 -11.33 -4.97
N THR A 38 -14.68 -12.33 -4.37
CA THR A 38 -13.40 -12.95 -4.77
C THR A 38 -13.58 -13.98 -5.88
N THR A 39 -14.72 -14.68 -5.90
CA THR A 39 -14.99 -15.82 -6.81
C THR A 39 -16.28 -15.64 -7.62
N GLY A 40 -16.34 -16.30 -8.79
CA GLY A 40 -17.53 -16.38 -9.66
C GLY A 40 -17.61 -15.33 -10.79
N ARG A 41 -18.71 -15.36 -11.56
CA ARG A 41 -19.00 -14.46 -12.70
C ARG A 41 -19.09 -12.97 -12.33
N THR A 42 -19.11 -12.65 -11.04
CA THR A 42 -19.14 -11.30 -10.47
C THR A 42 -17.86 -10.98 -9.69
N ALA A 43 -16.75 -11.68 -9.97
CA ALA A 43 -15.43 -11.23 -9.54
C ALA A 43 -15.26 -9.75 -9.89
N LEU A 44 -14.60 -8.99 -9.01
CA LEU A 44 -14.54 -7.54 -9.13
C LEU A 44 -14.17 -7.12 -10.57
N GLN A 45 -15.07 -6.38 -11.24
CA GLN A 45 -14.86 -5.97 -12.63
C GLN A 45 -13.47 -5.37 -12.79
N GLY A 46 -12.72 -5.82 -13.81
CA GLY A 46 -11.34 -5.37 -14.03
C GLY A 46 -11.21 -3.83 -14.11
N SER A 47 -12.25 -3.17 -14.64
CA SER A 47 -12.35 -1.71 -14.68
C SER A 47 -12.38 -1.07 -13.28
N LEU A 48 -13.17 -1.61 -12.34
CA LEU A 48 -13.25 -1.13 -10.96
C LEU A 48 -11.97 -1.43 -10.19
N ARG A 49 -11.40 -2.63 -10.39
CA ARG A 49 -10.08 -3.00 -9.85
C ARG A 49 -9.03 -1.96 -10.19
N ASN A 50 -8.94 -1.61 -11.48
CA ASN A 50 -8.00 -0.62 -11.97
C ASN A 50 -8.27 0.78 -11.41
N LYS A 51 -9.53 1.19 -11.28
CA LYS A 51 -9.90 2.48 -10.67
C LYS A 51 -9.46 2.58 -9.21
N LEU A 52 -9.70 1.54 -8.41
CA LEU A 52 -9.33 1.49 -7.00
C LEU A 52 -7.80 1.50 -6.82
N THR A 53 -7.08 0.67 -7.57
CA THR A 53 -5.62 0.65 -7.54
C THR A 53 -5.04 2.02 -7.94
N LYS A 54 -5.56 2.65 -9.01
CA LYS A 54 -5.14 4.00 -9.42
C LYS A 54 -5.43 5.04 -8.34
N ALA A 55 -6.57 4.96 -7.66
CA ALA A 55 -6.94 5.90 -6.61
C ALA A 55 -6.02 5.76 -5.37
N GLN A 56 -5.72 4.54 -4.92
CA GLN A 56 -4.71 4.31 -3.88
C GLN A 56 -3.35 4.83 -4.31
N ASN A 57 -2.90 4.48 -5.52
CA ASN A 57 -1.60 4.87 -6.02
C ASN A 57 -1.43 6.40 -6.06
N ARG A 58 -2.48 7.13 -6.44
CA ARG A 58 -2.49 8.59 -6.39
C ARG A 58 -2.35 9.12 -4.96
N CYS A 59 -3.02 8.51 -3.99
CA CYS A 59 -2.93 8.92 -2.58
C CYS A 59 -1.54 8.63 -2.01
N LEU A 60 -1.02 7.43 -2.21
CA LEU A 60 0.31 7.05 -1.71
C LEU A 60 1.42 7.94 -2.29
N ARG A 61 1.36 8.28 -3.59
CA ARG A 61 2.31 9.23 -4.18
C ARG A 61 2.25 10.62 -3.54
N VAL A 62 1.07 11.13 -3.23
CA VAL A 62 0.92 12.42 -2.54
C VAL A 62 1.48 12.35 -1.11
N LEU A 63 1.24 11.26 -0.39
CA LEU A 63 1.76 11.06 0.96
C LEU A 63 3.28 10.98 0.97
N ALA A 64 3.85 10.13 0.12
CA ALA A 64 5.27 9.86 0.02
C ALA A 64 6.07 10.94 -0.74
N GLY A 65 5.38 11.87 -1.43
CA GLY A 65 6.04 12.84 -2.33
C GLY A 65 6.79 12.16 -3.48
N ALA A 66 6.34 10.99 -3.91
CA ALA A 66 7.06 10.16 -4.87
C ALA A 66 6.78 10.55 -6.33
N TYR A 67 7.78 10.39 -7.18
CA TYR A 67 7.65 10.62 -8.61
C TYR A 67 6.75 9.57 -9.29
N ARG A 68 6.30 9.88 -10.51
CA ARG A 68 5.46 8.98 -11.31
C ARG A 68 6.09 7.60 -11.52
N PRO A 69 7.40 7.44 -11.81
CA PRO A 69 8.00 6.14 -12.06
C PRO A 69 8.12 5.24 -10.83
N THR A 70 8.02 5.78 -9.61
CA THR A 70 8.05 4.99 -8.38
C THR A 70 6.92 3.95 -8.39
N SER A 71 7.26 2.70 -8.08
CA SER A 71 6.32 1.58 -8.05
C SER A 71 5.32 1.73 -6.90
N ILE A 72 4.10 1.19 -7.07
CA ILE A 72 3.11 1.25 -5.99
C ILE A 72 3.50 0.30 -4.84
N GLU A 73 4.15 -0.82 -5.16
CA GLU A 73 4.62 -1.85 -4.22
C GLU A 73 5.67 -1.27 -3.27
N GLU A 74 6.63 -0.50 -3.79
CA GLU A 74 7.62 0.22 -2.97
C GLU A 74 6.93 1.23 -2.03
N LEU A 75 5.95 1.98 -2.53
CA LEU A 75 5.20 2.94 -1.70
C LEU A 75 4.33 2.25 -0.64
N GLN A 76 3.75 1.11 -0.98
CA GLN A 76 2.98 0.27 -0.08
C GLN A 76 3.87 -0.24 1.05
N LYS A 77 5.10 -0.66 0.76
CA LYS A 77 6.08 -1.05 1.77
C LYS A 77 6.50 0.11 2.68
N GLU A 78 6.94 1.23 2.10
CA GLU A 78 7.43 2.39 2.87
C GLU A 78 6.34 2.94 3.80
N VAL A 79 5.10 3.02 3.32
CA VAL A 79 3.94 3.50 4.11
C VAL A 79 3.25 2.35 4.86
N VAL A 80 3.75 1.12 4.77
CA VAL A 80 3.22 -0.10 5.42
C VAL A 80 1.70 -0.19 5.29
N THR A 81 1.26 -0.30 4.04
CA THR A 81 -0.14 -0.16 3.65
C THR A 81 -0.49 -1.22 2.62
N GLU A 82 -1.34 -2.18 3.02
CA GLU A 82 -1.86 -3.23 2.14
C GLU A 82 -2.49 -2.65 0.85
N SER A 83 -2.57 -3.47 -0.19
CA SER A 83 -3.23 -3.06 -1.43
C SER A 83 -4.73 -2.82 -1.21
N ALA A 84 -5.34 -1.96 -2.03
CA ALA A 84 -6.76 -1.62 -1.90
C ALA A 84 -7.63 -2.86 -2.02
N LEU A 85 -7.22 -3.80 -2.88
CA LEU A 85 -7.94 -5.03 -3.15
C LEU A 85 -7.85 -5.98 -1.96
N LEU A 86 -6.64 -6.14 -1.40
CA LEU A 86 -6.43 -6.95 -0.22
C LEU A 86 -7.18 -6.40 1.01
N TYR A 87 -7.24 -5.06 1.15
CA TYR A 87 -8.06 -4.42 2.17
C TYR A 87 -9.55 -4.72 2.01
N LEU A 88 -10.06 -4.64 0.78
CA LEU A 88 -11.46 -4.89 0.48
C LEU A 88 -11.83 -6.35 0.71
N GLU A 89 -10.97 -7.27 0.31
CA GLU A 89 -11.09 -8.69 0.55
C GLU A 89 -11.15 -9.00 2.03
N ARG A 90 -10.12 -8.60 2.78
CA ARG A 90 -10.08 -8.76 4.23
C ARG A 90 -11.35 -8.23 4.88
N ARG A 91 -11.80 -7.03 4.52
CA ARG A 91 -12.96 -6.39 5.13
C ARG A 91 -14.26 -7.07 4.73
N ALA A 92 -14.43 -7.48 3.48
CA ALA A 92 -15.61 -8.18 3.02
C ALA A 92 -15.72 -9.56 3.70
N THR A 93 -14.64 -10.34 3.70
CA THR A 93 -14.56 -11.66 4.33
C THR A 93 -14.82 -11.58 5.83
N ALA A 94 -14.12 -10.68 6.54
CA ALA A 94 -14.34 -10.49 7.97
C ALA A 94 -15.76 -10.02 8.30
N THR A 95 -16.44 -9.32 7.38
CA THR A 95 -17.82 -8.89 7.59
C THR A 95 -18.78 -10.05 7.38
N LYS A 96 -18.62 -10.83 6.31
CA LYS A 96 -19.45 -12.01 6.02
C LYS A 96 -19.40 -13.02 7.16
N ALA A 97 -18.20 -13.40 7.60
CA ALA A 97 -18.00 -14.33 8.72
C ALA A 97 -18.70 -13.89 10.02
N LYS A 98 -18.80 -12.58 10.28
CA LYS A 98 -19.51 -12.07 11.47
C LYS A 98 -21.04 -12.18 11.35
N PHE A 99 -21.55 -12.23 10.12
CA PHE A 99 -22.99 -12.28 9.87
C PHE A 99 -23.54 -13.70 9.80
N VAL A 100 -22.73 -14.72 9.50
CA VAL A 100 -23.18 -16.11 9.27
C VAL A 100 -24.03 -16.69 10.41
N ASP A 101 -23.75 -16.31 11.64
CA ASP A 101 -24.40 -16.85 12.85
C ASP A 101 -25.28 -15.79 13.53
N THR A 102 -25.94 -14.96 12.72
CA THR A 102 -26.88 -13.95 13.21
C THR A 102 -28.32 -14.34 12.90
N PRO A 103 -29.30 -14.04 13.78
CA PRO A 103 -30.72 -14.33 13.53
C PRO A 103 -31.22 -13.77 12.18
N ASN A 104 -30.75 -12.58 11.82
CA ASN A 104 -31.06 -11.93 10.54
C ASN A 104 -30.54 -12.73 9.34
N TYR A 105 -29.33 -13.27 9.45
CA TYR A 105 -28.76 -14.11 8.40
C TYR A 105 -29.55 -15.42 8.25
N HIS A 106 -29.89 -16.09 9.35
CA HIS A 106 -30.77 -17.26 9.30
C HIS A 106 -32.15 -16.93 8.71
N GLY A 107 -32.71 -15.75 9.01
CA GLY A 107 -33.92 -15.25 8.38
C GLY A 107 -33.78 -15.08 6.87
N LEU A 108 -32.70 -14.44 6.41
CA LEU A 108 -32.41 -14.26 4.98
C LEU A 108 -32.19 -15.60 4.25
N CYS A 109 -31.45 -16.53 4.85
CA CYS A 109 -31.25 -17.87 4.27
C CYS A 109 -32.57 -18.64 4.13
N ARG A 110 -33.46 -18.57 5.13
CA ARG A 110 -34.81 -19.16 5.02
C ARG A 110 -35.59 -18.56 3.85
N ILE A 111 -35.65 -17.23 3.76
CA ILE A 111 -36.35 -16.54 2.66
C ILE A 111 -35.75 -16.92 1.29
N LEU A 112 -34.43 -16.96 1.18
CA LEU A 112 -33.74 -17.33 -0.06
C LEU A 112 -34.03 -18.78 -0.46
N ASN A 113 -34.00 -19.71 0.49
CA ASN A 113 -34.35 -21.11 0.25
C ASN A 113 -35.81 -21.23 -0.19
N ASP A 114 -36.75 -20.55 0.49
CA ASP A 114 -38.16 -20.54 0.10
C ASP A 114 -38.39 -19.96 -1.30
N ILE A 115 -37.62 -18.94 -1.70
CA ILE A 115 -37.66 -18.39 -3.06
C ILE A 115 -37.08 -19.39 -4.06
N CYS A 116 -35.94 -20.02 -3.75
CA CYS A 116 -35.30 -21.00 -4.61
C CYS A 116 -36.15 -22.25 -4.79
N ASP A 117 -36.83 -22.71 -3.74
CA ASP A 117 -37.72 -23.88 -3.79
C ASP A 117 -38.99 -23.55 -4.59
N ARG A 118 -39.60 -22.38 -4.37
CA ARG A 118 -40.70 -21.88 -5.23
C ARG A 118 -40.25 -21.71 -6.69
N ALA A 119 -39.07 -21.16 -6.91
CA ALA A 119 -38.52 -21.00 -8.25
C ALA A 119 -38.22 -22.35 -8.91
N ARG A 120 -37.69 -23.35 -8.18
CA ARG A 120 -37.50 -24.72 -8.67
C ARG A 120 -38.82 -25.35 -9.09
N VAL A 121 -39.90 -25.13 -8.34
CA VAL A 121 -41.27 -25.58 -8.67
C VAL A 121 -41.81 -24.88 -9.93
N VAL A 122 -41.42 -23.63 -10.21
CA VAL A 122 -41.79 -22.91 -11.44
C VAL A 122 -40.88 -23.31 -12.62
N CYS A 123 -39.59 -23.56 -12.37
CA CYS A 123 -38.58 -23.92 -13.38
C CYS A 123 -38.72 -25.36 -13.90
N THR A 124 -39.45 -26.23 -13.20
CA THR A 124 -39.81 -27.58 -13.71
C THR A 124 -40.87 -27.51 -14.82
N VAL A 125 -41.58 -26.39 -14.97
CA VAL A 125 -42.73 -26.29 -15.88
C VAL A 125 -42.35 -25.78 -17.27
N ARG A 126 -41.28 -24.99 -17.48
CA ARG A 126 -40.75 -24.57 -18.82
C ARG A 126 -39.53 -23.65 -18.69
N ILE A 127 -38.31 -24.21 -18.57
CA ILE A 127 -37.08 -23.41 -18.78
C ILE A 127 -36.13 -24.16 -19.71
N HIS A 128 -35.68 -23.47 -20.75
CA HIS A 128 -34.72 -23.96 -21.73
C HIS A 128 -33.39 -24.36 -21.06
N SER A 129 -32.77 -25.47 -21.50
CA SER A 129 -31.59 -26.07 -20.86
C SER A 129 -30.41 -25.10 -20.64
N SER A 130 -30.25 -24.11 -21.50
CA SER A 130 -29.22 -23.07 -21.43
C SER A 130 -29.44 -22.04 -20.31
N GLU A 131 -30.68 -21.69 -19.98
CA GLU A 131 -31.00 -20.82 -18.83
C GLU A 131 -30.88 -21.57 -17.50
N ARG A 132 -31.25 -22.86 -17.48
CA ARG A 132 -31.00 -23.76 -16.34
C ARG A 132 -29.51 -23.80 -15.99
N GLN A 133 -28.64 -23.88 -17.00
CA GLN A 133 -27.18 -23.87 -16.83
C GLN A 133 -26.63 -22.47 -16.42
N ARG A 134 -27.33 -21.37 -16.75
CA ARG A 134 -26.99 -20.01 -16.26
C ARG A 134 -27.37 -19.81 -14.80
N LEU A 135 -28.51 -20.34 -14.36
CA LEU A 135 -29.01 -20.25 -12.98
C LEU A 135 -28.31 -21.23 -12.03
N GLN A 136 -27.88 -22.41 -12.50
CA GLN A 136 -27.06 -23.35 -11.72
C GLN A 136 -25.61 -22.89 -11.48
N ARG A 137 -25.13 -21.87 -12.21
CA ARG A 137 -23.82 -21.22 -11.96
C ARG A 137 -23.90 -20.05 -10.97
N VAL A 138 -24.99 -19.96 -10.22
CA VAL A 138 -25.02 -19.21 -8.96
C VAL A 138 -24.15 -20.01 -7.99
N VAL A 139 -23.11 -19.38 -7.43
CA VAL A 139 -22.24 -20.00 -6.42
C VAL A 139 -23.15 -20.65 -5.37
N ASP A 140 -22.94 -21.95 -5.11
CA ASP A 140 -23.77 -22.71 -4.19
C ASP A 140 -23.74 -22.01 -2.82
N PRO A 141 -24.89 -21.54 -2.29
CA PRO A 141 -24.94 -20.94 -0.97
C PRO A 141 -24.31 -21.81 0.12
N SER A 142 -24.33 -23.14 -0.03
CA SER A 142 -23.72 -24.09 0.89
C SER A 142 -22.18 -24.07 0.87
N GLU A 143 -21.57 -23.73 -0.27
CA GLU A 143 -20.12 -23.63 -0.44
C GLU A 143 -19.59 -22.34 0.20
N LEU A 144 -20.26 -21.20 -0.03
CA LEU A 144 -19.95 -19.93 0.61
C LEU A 144 -20.06 -20.02 2.14
N LEU A 145 -21.09 -20.71 2.62
CA LEU A 145 -21.27 -21.00 4.04
C LEU A 145 -20.11 -21.81 4.62
N ARG A 146 -19.66 -22.85 3.90
CA ARG A 146 -18.52 -23.68 4.34
C ARG A 146 -17.23 -22.86 4.43
N GLU A 147 -16.96 -22.00 3.45
CA GLU A 147 -15.79 -21.11 3.47
C GLU A 147 -15.83 -20.15 4.66
N ASP A 148 -16.96 -19.48 4.88
CA ASP A 148 -17.11 -18.53 5.99
C ASP A 148 -17.00 -19.23 7.36
N TRP A 149 -17.62 -20.41 7.53
CA TRP A 149 -17.48 -21.22 8.75
C TRP A 149 -16.06 -21.74 8.96
N GLY A 150 -15.38 -22.14 7.88
CA GLY A 150 -13.97 -22.54 7.93
C GLY A 150 -13.09 -21.41 8.44
N LEU A 151 -13.34 -20.18 7.99
CA LEU A 151 -12.63 -18.99 8.47
C LEU A 151 -12.93 -18.67 9.93
N ILE A 152 -14.19 -18.79 10.37
CA ILE A 152 -14.56 -18.60 11.78
C ILE A 152 -13.80 -19.60 12.65
N LYS A 153 -13.81 -20.89 12.26
CA LYS A 153 -13.11 -21.95 12.99
C LYS A 153 -11.62 -21.65 13.08
N ALA A 154 -10.97 -21.39 11.95
CA ALA A 154 -9.54 -21.07 11.90
C ALA A 154 -9.19 -19.84 12.75
N ALA A 155 -10.04 -18.80 12.73
CA ALA A 155 -9.83 -17.61 13.55
C ALA A 155 -9.95 -17.90 15.06
N CYS A 156 -10.95 -18.68 15.48
CA CYS A 156 -11.13 -19.08 16.87
C CYS A 156 -9.99 -19.95 17.37
N ASP A 157 -9.53 -20.90 16.54
CA ASP A 157 -8.41 -21.79 16.84
C ASP A 157 -7.10 -20.99 16.94
N TRP A 158 -6.84 -20.07 16.00
CA TRP A 158 -5.68 -19.17 16.01
C TRP A 158 -5.64 -18.25 17.23
N TRP A 159 -6.81 -17.80 17.69
CA TRP A 159 -6.94 -16.94 18.88
C TRP A 159 -6.93 -17.75 20.19
N GLY A 160 -7.06 -19.07 20.14
CA GLY A 160 -7.10 -19.93 21.32
C GLY A 160 -8.41 -19.83 22.12
N LEU A 161 -9.55 -19.59 21.47
CA LEU A 161 -10.83 -19.36 22.19
C LEU A 161 -11.42 -20.61 22.85
N GLY A 162 -11.14 -21.83 22.37
CA GLY A 162 -11.71 -23.04 22.97
C GLY A 162 -13.25 -22.98 23.07
N GLU A 163 -13.80 -23.11 24.28
CA GLU A 163 -15.24 -23.00 24.58
C GLU A 163 -15.82 -21.59 24.38
N ASP A 164 -14.99 -20.55 24.52
CA ASP A 164 -15.40 -19.14 24.32
C ASP A 164 -15.76 -18.82 22.86
N ARG A 165 -15.61 -19.75 21.91
CA ARG A 165 -15.95 -19.57 20.50
C ARG A 165 -17.42 -19.17 20.27
N HIS A 166 -18.30 -19.47 21.22
CA HIS A 166 -19.72 -19.11 21.18
C HIS A 166 -19.99 -17.66 21.61
N ASP A 167 -19.04 -17.01 22.31
CA ASP A 167 -19.14 -15.59 22.63
C ASP A 167 -18.94 -14.75 21.36
N PHE A 168 -20.01 -14.09 20.92
CA PHE A 168 -20.04 -13.26 19.74
C PHE A 168 -18.97 -12.14 19.75
N ARG A 169 -18.72 -11.51 20.90
CA ARG A 169 -17.75 -10.41 21.01
C ARG A 169 -16.33 -10.94 20.86
N LYS A 170 -15.98 -12.01 21.59
CA LYS A 170 -14.66 -12.65 21.53
C LYS A 170 -14.37 -13.19 20.13
N ARG A 171 -15.33 -13.91 19.54
CA ARG A 171 -15.26 -14.40 18.15
C ARG A 171 -15.04 -13.28 17.14
N ASN A 172 -15.74 -12.16 17.28
CA ASN A 172 -15.61 -11.03 16.35
C ASN A 172 -14.26 -10.31 16.43
N VAL A 173 -13.61 -10.35 17.60
CA VAL A 173 -12.23 -9.89 17.77
C VAL A 173 -11.29 -10.88 17.08
N ALA A 174 -11.42 -12.18 17.37
CA ALA A 174 -10.61 -13.23 16.73
C ALA A 174 -10.66 -13.16 15.20
N ILE A 175 -11.86 -13.10 14.60
CA ILE A 175 -12.05 -12.95 13.14
C ILE A 175 -11.31 -11.71 12.61
N ARG A 176 -11.42 -10.58 13.31
CA ARG A 176 -10.82 -9.31 12.87
C ARG A 176 -9.29 -9.36 12.87
N GLU A 177 -8.72 -9.92 13.91
CA GLU A 177 -7.28 -10.01 14.08
C GLU A 177 -6.68 -11.10 13.18
N TYR A 178 -7.32 -12.26 13.08
CA TYR A 178 -6.92 -13.32 12.16
C TYR A 178 -6.90 -12.85 10.71
N THR A 179 -7.99 -12.21 10.26
CA THR A 179 -8.04 -11.67 8.88
C THR A 179 -7.04 -10.53 8.65
N ARG A 180 -6.65 -9.79 9.69
CA ARG A 180 -5.56 -8.79 9.63
C ARG A 180 -4.19 -9.46 9.51
N ALA A 181 -3.96 -10.56 10.23
CA ALA A 181 -2.74 -11.35 10.12
C ALA A 181 -2.58 -11.90 8.69
N LEU A 182 -3.63 -12.56 8.16
CA LEU A 182 -3.63 -13.07 6.78
C LEU A 182 -3.34 -11.98 5.73
N ALA A 183 -3.90 -10.78 5.87
CA ALA A 183 -3.61 -9.69 4.94
C ALA A 183 -2.20 -9.11 5.13
N THR A 184 -1.62 -9.21 6.33
CA THR A 184 -0.24 -8.79 6.57
C THR A 184 0.72 -9.75 5.87
N GLU A 185 0.50 -11.05 6.06
CA GLU A 185 1.25 -12.13 5.38
C GLU A 185 1.13 -12.00 3.85
N ALA A 186 -0.08 -11.86 3.31
CA ALA A 186 -0.28 -11.67 1.87
C ALA A 186 0.36 -10.38 1.33
N SER A 187 0.45 -9.31 2.15
CA SER A 187 1.17 -8.09 1.75
C SER A 187 2.68 -8.32 1.71
N GLU A 188 3.20 -9.07 2.67
CA GLU A 188 4.60 -9.43 2.77
C GLU A 188 5.03 -10.36 1.62
N ASP A 189 4.24 -11.39 1.32
CA ASP A 189 4.51 -12.29 0.21
C ASP A 189 4.44 -11.58 -1.14
N GLY A 190 3.45 -10.69 -1.32
CA GLY A 190 3.36 -9.83 -2.50
C GLY A 190 4.59 -8.92 -2.65
N TRP A 191 5.10 -8.38 -1.54
CA TRP A 191 6.33 -7.59 -1.54
C TRP A 191 7.56 -8.45 -1.87
N ARG A 192 7.72 -9.62 -1.24
CA ARG A 192 8.84 -10.54 -1.49
C ARG A 192 8.89 -10.96 -2.96
N ALA A 193 7.75 -11.31 -3.55
CA ALA A 193 7.65 -11.65 -4.97
C ALA A 193 8.08 -10.49 -5.88
N TYR A 194 7.57 -9.28 -5.61
CA TYR A 194 7.96 -8.07 -6.34
C TYR A 194 9.47 -7.79 -6.21
N ALA A 195 10.01 -7.83 -5.00
CA ALA A 195 11.42 -7.55 -4.74
C ALA A 195 12.33 -8.56 -5.42
N ALA A 196 12.02 -9.86 -5.32
CA ALA A 196 12.74 -10.93 -6.00
C ALA A 196 12.77 -10.74 -7.52
N GLU A 197 11.63 -10.42 -8.14
CA GLU A 197 11.53 -10.14 -9.57
C GLU A 197 12.45 -8.98 -9.98
N LYS A 198 12.48 -7.89 -9.19
CA LYS A 198 13.32 -6.71 -9.51
C LYS A 198 14.80 -6.96 -9.30
N LEU A 199 15.17 -7.73 -8.28
CA LEU A 199 16.55 -8.15 -8.04
C LEU A 199 17.04 -9.06 -9.17
N GLN A 200 16.21 -9.99 -9.66
CA GLN A 200 16.51 -10.82 -10.85
C GLN A 200 16.70 -9.99 -12.11
N GLN A 201 15.96 -8.87 -12.25
CA GLN A 201 16.15 -7.89 -13.32
C GLN A 201 17.41 -7.00 -13.13
N GLY A 202 18.27 -7.31 -12.17
CA GLY A 202 19.51 -6.58 -11.89
C GLY A 202 19.32 -5.22 -11.23
N LYS A 203 18.15 -4.92 -10.64
CA LYS A 203 17.94 -3.68 -9.88
C LYS A 203 18.54 -3.83 -8.48
N SER A 204 19.18 -2.78 -7.96
CA SER A 204 19.91 -2.82 -6.67
C SER A 204 19.62 -1.62 -5.75
N ARG A 205 18.47 -0.96 -5.94
CA ARG A 205 18.05 0.18 -5.11
C ARG A 205 17.64 -0.26 -3.70
N THR A 206 17.88 0.60 -2.71
CA THR A 206 17.70 0.27 -1.28
C THR A 206 16.28 -0.15 -0.91
N SER A 207 15.25 0.42 -1.53
CA SER A 207 13.84 0.07 -1.27
C SER A 207 13.53 -1.43 -1.45
N LEU A 208 14.27 -2.13 -2.33
CA LEU A 208 14.07 -3.56 -2.62
C LEU A 208 14.53 -4.49 -1.49
N TYR A 209 15.38 -4.00 -0.58
CA TYR A 209 15.93 -4.80 0.51
C TYR A 209 15.13 -4.63 1.79
N GLY A 210 15.12 -5.66 2.62
CA GLY A 210 14.40 -5.68 3.88
C GLY A 210 12.92 -6.02 3.74
N ASP A 211 12.33 -6.32 4.89
CA ASP A 211 11.01 -6.93 4.96
C ASP A 211 9.88 -5.91 4.98
N TRP A 212 8.67 -6.42 4.80
CA TRP A 212 7.47 -5.65 5.01
C TRP A 212 7.23 -5.49 6.52
N GLY A 213 6.92 -4.27 6.98
CA GLY A 213 6.59 -4.09 8.39
C GLY A 213 6.68 -2.67 8.90
N MET A 214 6.18 -2.45 10.12
CA MET A 214 6.08 -1.12 10.76
C MET A 214 7.44 -0.44 10.96
N HIS A 215 8.54 -1.19 10.97
CA HIS A 215 9.88 -0.62 11.05
C HIS A 215 10.15 0.36 9.90
N ASN A 216 9.64 0.10 8.68
CA ASN A 216 9.79 1.01 7.54
C ASN A 216 9.15 2.38 7.82
N LEU A 217 7.95 2.39 8.43
CA LEU A 217 7.27 3.63 8.80
C LEU A 217 7.98 4.35 9.96
N ARG A 218 8.53 3.59 10.92
CA ARG A 218 9.22 4.13 12.11
C ARG A 218 10.49 4.92 11.74
N THR A 219 11.17 4.58 10.64
CA THR A 219 12.30 5.38 10.12
C THR A 219 11.93 6.84 9.84
N HIS A 220 10.64 7.15 9.68
CA HIS A 220 10.15 8.49 9.40
C HIS A 220 9.61 9.24 10.63
N ASP A 221 9.59 8.64 11.83
CA ASP A 221 8.90 9.21 12.99
C ASP A 221 9.50 10.56 13.46
N GLN A 222 10.83 10.68 13.39
CA GLN A 222 11.56 11.91 13.76
C GLN A 222 11.81 12.86 12.58
N LEU A 223 11.44 12.45 11.37
CA LEU A 223 11.66 13.26 10.18
C LEU A 223 10.53 14.26 9.97
N SER A 224 10.91 15.46 9.53
CA SER A 224 9.97 16.37 8.90
C SER A 224 9.43 15.76 7.60
N ARG A 225 8.35 16.35 7.08
CA ARG A 225 7.75 15.89 5.82
C ARG A 225 8.74 15.97 4.64
N PRO A 226 9.44 17.09 4.38
CA PRO A 226 10.42 17.16 3.30
C PRO A 226 11.52 16.10 3.44
N GLN A 227 12.05 15.90 4.64
CA GLN A 227 13.06 14.85 4.90
C GLN A 227 12.53 13.45 4.60
N SER A 228 11.29 13.14 5.01
CA SER A 228 10.66 11.85 4.70
C SER A 228 10.49 11.62 3.20
N ILE A 229 10.11 12.66 2.46
CA ILE A 229 9.97 12.61 1.00
C ILE A 229 11.32 12.33 0.36
N ILE A 230 12.36 13.08 0.74
CA ILE A 230 13.72 12.90 0.22
C ILE A 230 14.21 11.49 0.52
N LEU A 231 13.97 10.97 1.73
CA LEU A 231 14.38 9.62 2.11
C LEU A 231 13.72 8.54 1.24
N ILE A 232 12.40 8.64 1.00
CA ILE A 232 11.69 7.69 0.10
C ILE A 232 12.21 7.79 -1.33
N GLN A 233 12.45 9.00 -1.83
CA GLN A 233 12.99 9.22 -3.17
C GLN A 233 14.42 8.66 -3.31
N MET A 234 15.25 8.81 -2.28
CA MET A 234 16.59 8.21 -2.21
C MET A 234 16.52 6.68 -2.20
N LYS A 235 15.69 6.09 -1.34
CA LYS A 235 15.51 4.63 -1.24
C LYS A 235 15.08 4.00 -2.57
N THR A 236 14.15 4.67 -3.27
CA THR A 236 13.60 4.19 -4.55
C THR A 236 14.43 4.57 -5.77
N GLU A 237 15.50 5.36 -5.57
CA GLU A 237 16.31 5.99 -6.63
C GLU A 237 15.48 6.77 -7.66
N GLN A 238 14.30 7.24 -7.25
CA GLN A 238 13.45 8.12 -8.03
C GLN A 238 13.51 9.50 -7.36
N ILE A 239 14.61 10.23 -7.58
CA ILE A 239 14.90 11.53 -6.97
C ILE A 239 15.40 12.49 -8.05
N ALA A 240 15.16 13.79 -7.91
CA ALA A 240 15.61 14.82 -8.86
C ALA A 240 17.14 15.05 -8.85
N LEU A 241 17.91 13.99 -9.10
CA LEU A 241 19.32 14.03 -9.49
C LEU A 241 19.43 13.92 -11.01
N LYS A 242 20.54 14.41 -11.58
CA LYS A 242 20.71 14.54 -13.04
C LYS A 242 20.51 13.23 -13.79
N ASP A 243 20.99 12.10 -13.27
CA ASP A 243 20.79 10.79 -13.91
C ASP A 243 19.29 10.43 -14.06
N PHE A 244 18.52 10.53 -12.98
CA PHE A 244 17.09 10.22 -13.00
C PHE A 244 16.31 11.18 -13.91
N MET A 245 16.61 12.48 -13.84
CA MET A 245 15.95 13.50 -14.66
C MET A 245 16.22 13.28 -16.15
N HIS A 246 17.46 12.96 -16.52
CA HIS A 246 17.85 12.63 -17.88
C HIS A 246 17.13 11.36 -18.37
N ARG A 247 17.11 10.27 -17.57
CA ARG A 247 16.40 9.03 -17.91
C ARG A 247 14.89 9.21 -18.10
N CYS A 248 14.28 10.06 -17.27
CA CYS A 248 12.85 10.35 -17.38
C CYS A 248 12.50 11.21 -18.59
N LYS A 249 13.50 11.70 -19.34
CA LYS A 249 13.33 12.64 -20.47
C LYS A 249 12.33 13.72 -20.10
N VAL A 250 12.45 14.29 -18.90
CA VAL A 250 11.47 15.26 -18.39
C VAL A 250 11.56 16.49 -19.28
N SER A 251 10.72 16.54 -20.33
CA SER A 251 10.40 17.79 -20.99
C SER A 251 9.58 18.58 -19.98
N PHE A 252 10.15 19.66 -19.47
CA PHE A 252 9.44 20.63 -18.63
C PHE A 252 8.40 21.38 -19.49
N THR A 253 7.38 20.68 -19.99
CA THR A 253 6.23 21.32 -20.62
C THR A 253 5.14 21.53 -19.55
N PRO A 254 4.71 22.78 -19.30
CA PRO A 254 3.83 23.11 -18.18
C PRO A 254 2.38 22.75 -18.51
N ARG A 255 2.04 21.44 -18.55
CA ARG A 255 0.64 21.00 -18.76
C ARG A 255 -0.15 20.75 -17.47
N ARG A 256 0.37 21.12 -16.31
CA ARG A 256 -0.43 21.22 -15.08
C ARG A 256 -0.26 22.57 -14.42
N ALA A 257 -1.28 23.41 -14.59
CA ALA A 257 -1.52 24.61 -13.81
C ALA A 257 -1.30 24.32 -12.32
N GLY A 258 -0.22 24.85 -11.75
CA GLY A 258 0.00 24.83 -10.29
C GLY A 258 1.42 24.54 -9.81
N LEU A 259 2.34 24.05 -10.66
CA LEU A 259 3.78 24.08 -10.35
C LEU A 259 4.47 24.99 -11.35
N ARG A 260 4.74 26.25 -10.95
CA ARG A 260 5.77 27.06 -11.61
C ARG A 260 7.10 26.51 -11.14
N LEU A 261 7.94 26.06 -12.07
CA LEU A 261 9.37 25.98 -11.84
C LEU A 261 10.01 27.13 -12.61
N ILE A 262 10.96 27.76 -11.95
CA ILE A 262 11.84 28.80 -12.45
C ILE A 262 12.85 28.05 -13.34
N ASP A 263 12.96 28.49 -14.59
CA ASP A 263 13.94 28.08 -15.61
C ASP A 263 13.81 26.65 -16.18
N GLY A 264 13.14 26.56 -17.33
CA GLY A 264 12.82 25.35 -18.08
C GLY A 264 14.00 24.73 -18.83
N GLN A 265 15.07 24.35 -18.15
CA GLN A 265 16.15 23.55 -18.74
C GLN A 265 15.90 22.05 -18.51
N LEU A 266 15.92 21.25 -19.58
CA LEU A 266 16.04 19.80 -19.46
C LEU A 266 17.37 19.49 -18.76
N ALA A 267 17.44 18.39 -18.00
CA ALA A 267 18.73 17.83 -17.63
C ALA A 267 19.41 17.32 -18.91
N GLU A 268 20.16 18.19 -19.59
CA GLU A 268 20.82 17.91 -20.86
C GLU A 268 21.79 16.75 -20.75
N THR A 269 22.35 16.54 -19.55
CA THR A 269 23.28 15.43 -19.29
C THR A 269 23.02 14.78 -17.93
N PRO A 270 23.35 13.48 -17.77
CA PRO A 270 23.26 12.78 -16.49
C PRO A 270 24.46 13.06 -15.56
N HIS A 271 25.46 13.80 -16.04
CA HIS A 271 26.76 13.96 -15.38
C HIS A 271 26.67 14.77 -14.09
N CYS A 272 27.40 14.34 -13.07
CA CYS A 272 27.60 15.16 -11.89
C CYS A 272 28.58 16.30 -12.20
N GLU A 273 28.44 17.42 -11.48
CA GLU A 273 29.33 18.57 -11.61
C GLU A 273 30.76 18.29 -11.10
N CYS A 274 30.97 17.18 -10.40
CA CYS A 274 32.32 16.71 -10.08
C CYS A 274 32.99 15.94 -11.23
N GLY A 275 32.33 15.82 -12.39
CA GLY A 275 32.83 15.08 -13.55
C GLY A 275 32.41 13.61 -13.64
N ALA A 276 31.70 13.07 -12.63
CA ALA A 276 31.22 11.69 -12.67
C ALA A 276 30.15 11.51 -13.77
N PRO A 277 30.13 10.36 -14.48
CA PRO A 277 29.24 10.14 -15.63
C PRO A 277 27.75 10.14 -15.26
N GLN A 278 27.42 9.78 -14.03
CA GLN A 278 26.05 9.70 -13.54
C GLN A 278 25.94 10.26 -12.13
N GLN A 279 25.09 11.27 -11.93
CA GLN A 279 24.72 11.74 -10.61
C GLN A 279 23.61 10.87 -10.03
N THR A 280 23.99 9.79 -9.33
CA THR A 280 23.06 8.87 -8.64
C THR A 280 23.07 9.12 -7.12
N VAL A 281 22.09 8.53 -6.40
CA VAL A 281 22.05 8.56 -4.93
C VAL A 281 23.33 7.95 -4.35
N ARG A 282 23.75 6.80 -4.90
CA ARG A 282 25.01 6.14 -4.54
C ARG A 282 26.20 7.07 -4.71
N HIS A 283 26.32 7.70 -5.87
CA HIS A 283 27.39 8.64 -6.14
C HIS A 283 27.41 9.78 -5.09
N CYS A 284 26.26 10.42 -4.86
CA CYS A 284 26.17 11.52 -3.90
C CYS A 284 26.55 11.09 -2.47
N LEU A 285 26.08 9.92 -2.02
CA LEU A 285 26.31 9.47 -0.65
C LEU A 285 27.69 8.84 -0.42
N LEU A 286 28.27 8.16 -1.42
CA LEU A 286 29.48 7.35 -1.22
C LEU A 286 30.72 7.86 -1.97
N GLU A 287 30.56 8.57 -3.09
CA GLU A 287 31.66 8.74 -4.07
C GLU A 287 31.95 10.21 -4.42
N CYS A 288 30.97 11.11 -4.27
CA CYS A 288 31.07 12.47 -4.79
C CYS A 288 32.08 13.33 -4.01
N PRO A 289 33.20 13.77 -4.59
CA PRO A 289 34.21 14.53 -3.85
C PRO A 289 33.67 15.88 -3.35
N ARG A 290 32.68 16.45 -4.03
CA ARG A 290 32.02 17.70 -3.60
C ARG A 290 31.18 17.56 -2.33
N LEU A 291 30.82 16.32 -1.96
CA LEU A 291 30.05 16.01 -0.76
C LEU A 291 30.91 15.31 0.31
N GLU A 292 32.24 15.43 0.22
CA GLU A 292 33.17 14.82 1.17
C GLU A 292 32.92 15.27 2.61
N LEU A 293 32.79 16.58 2.83
CA LEU A 293 32.61 17.12 4.19
C LEU A 293 31.30 16.64 4.84
N PRO A 294 30.12 16.75 4.21
CA PRO A 294 28.89 16.15 4.75
C PRO A 294 28.98 14.64 4.95
N ARG A 295 29.66 13.90 4.06
CA ARG A 295 29.82 12.45 4.21
C ARG A 295 30.69 12.10 5.40
N ARG A 296 31.77 12.85 5.66
CA ARG A 296 32.62 12.66 6.85
C ARG A 296 31.83 12.88 8.14
N ASP A 297 30.97 13.90 8.19
CA ASP A 297 30.05 14.12 9.32
C ASP A 297 29.06 12.96 9.48
N LEU A 298 28.48 12.48 8.38
CA LEU A 298 27.59 11.32 8.38
C LEU A 298 28.29 10.05 8.89
N LEU A 299 29.52 9.80 8.44
CA LEU A 299 30.37 8.70 8.89
C LEU A 299 30.70 8.81 10.39
N ALA A 300 31.06 10.01 10.86
CA ALA A 300 31.36 10.24 12.27
C ALA A 300 30.13 9.98 13.17
N LYS A 301 28.93 10.35 12.72
CA LYS A 301 27.68 10.13 13.46
C LYS A 301 27.19 8.68 13.45
N THR A 302 27.41 7.95 12.37
CA THR A 302 26.83 6.61 12.16
C THR A 302 27.83 5.47 12.39
N GLY A 303 29.12 5.72 12.23
CA GLY A 303 30.19 4.74 12.41
C GLY A 303 30.35 3.73 11.26
N HIS A 304 29.68 3.91 10.12
CA HIS A 304 29.79 3.01 8.98
C HIS A 304 29.52 3.70 7.64
N SER A 305 30.00 3.13 6.53
CA SER A 305 29.82 3.62 5.16
C SER A 305 28.73 2.89 4.35
N ASP A 306 27.88 2.09 5.01
CA ASP A 306 26.79 1.36 4.35
C ASP A 306 25.60 2.28 4.02
N MET A 307 25.44 2.61 2.74
CA MET A 307 24.32 3.40 2.22
C MET A 307 22.94 2.83 2.57
N ARG A 308 22.79 1.50 2.61
CA ARG A 308 21.49 0.88 2.91
C ARG A 308 21.10 1.12 4.36
N LEU A 309 22.06 0.99 5.28
CA LEU A 309 21.83 1.27 6.70
C LEU A 309 21.52 2.74 6.94
N TRP A 310 22.24 3.66 6.27
CA TRP A 310 21.94 5.09 6.34
C TRP A 310 20.51 5.41 5.92
N LEU A 311 20.02 4.79 4.85
CA LEU A 311 18.68 5.08 4.33
C LEU A 311 17.56 4.35 5.08
N THR A 312 17.84 3.24 5.77
CA THR A 312 16.79 2.40 6.41
C THR A 312 16.76 2.51 7.93
N ARG A 313 17.92 2.52 8.58
CA ARG A 313 18.07 2.55 10.04
C ARG A 313 18.38 3.95 10.55
N ASP A 314 19.37 4.62 9.95
CA ASP A 314 19.92 5.86 10.51
C ASP A 314 19.22 7.13 9.99
N GLY A 315 18.24 6.95 9.08
CA GLY A 315 17.46 8.03 8.52
C GLY A 315 16.78 8.91 9.57
N SER A 316 16.39 8.36 10.73
CA SER A 316 15.83 9.12 11.86
C SER A 316 16.86 9.62 12.87
N SER A 317 18.07 9.04 12.87
CA SER A 317 19.13 9.29 13.86
C SER A 317 19.99 10.50 13.49
N THR A 318 19.92 10.93 12.22
CA THR A 318 20.58 12.13 11.72
C THR A 318 19.70 13.36 11.97
N GLN A 319 19.78 13.91 13.19
CA GLN A 319 19.22 15.25 13.43
C GLN A 319 19.85 16.25 12.46
N PRO A 320 19.08 17.22 11.92
CA PRO A 320 19.65 18.27 11.09
C PRO A 320 20.69 19.05 11.89
N LEU A 321 21.75 19.49 11.22
CA LEU A 321 22.61 20.57 11.72
C LEU A 321 21.67 21.70 12.17
N SER A 322 21.80 22.12 13.43
CA SER A 322 21.15 23.32 13.96
C SER A 322 21.33 24.46 12.96
N GLU A 323 20.22 25.05 12.50
CA GLU A 323 20.26 26.24 11.64
C GLU A 323 21.14 27.31 12.32
N PRO A 324 22.02 28.01 11.58
CA PRO A 324 22.74 29.14 12.16
C PRO A 324 21.71 30.15 12.66
N HIS A 325 21.77 30.44 13.95
CA HIS A 325 20.90 31.39 14.63
C HIS A 325 21.09 32.76 13.96
N VAL A 326 20.17 33.16 13.09
CA VAL A 326 20.13 34.52 12.55
C VAL A 326 19.53 35.39 13.65
N PRO A 327 20.28 36.35 14.22
CA PRO A 327 19.73 37.24 15.23
C PRO A 327 18.64 38.12 14.59
N PRO A 328 17.58 38.46 15.35
CA PRO A 328 16.53 39.35 14.84
C PRO A 328 17.12 40.73 14.52
N CYS A 329 16.85 41.21 13.30
CA CYS A 329 17.06 42.60 12.91
C CYS A 329 16.05 43.53 13.58
#